data_AF-A0A7C8IZL5-F1
#
_entry.id   AF-A0A7C8IZL5-F1
#
_cell.length_a   1.000
_cell.length_b   1.000
_cell.length_c   1.000
_cell.angle_alpha   90.00
_cell.angle_beta   90.00
_cell.angle_gamma   90.00
#
_symmetry.space_group_name_H-M   'P 1'
#
loop_
_entity.id
_entity.type
_entity.pdbx_description
1 polymer ?
#
loop_
_entity_poly.entity_id
_entity_poly.type
_entity_poly.pdbx_seq_one_letter_code
_entity_poly.pdbx_strand_id
1 'polypeptide(L)'
;MSEDTIIPPLPPSSLPEYLYRIDYPRSWTAFSPNILGFRAKDLITMGPATISQLTNHLQWKINIPSRFISTLSSKSYAISWARSLDQYKDIETRNAVRLMTIKTGGLSGPLYAYNLKQAFEGAGVTLPEELREYVKDEEYVILYGIPASQVVRIEGIDSPTDSTTTETTEICSDSDSRLNMADPRRGFGRV
;
A
#
# COMPACT_ATOMS: atom_id res chain seq x y z
N MET A 1 21.62 8.15 23.12
CA MET A 1 20.19 8.07 22.71
C MET A 1 20.09 8.90 21.45
N SER A 2 20.18 8.28 20.27
CA SER A 2 19.94 9.01 19.01
C SER A 2 18.47 9.39 18.98
N GLU A 3 18.17 10.69 18.88
CA GLU A 3 16.79 11.16 18.70
C GLU A 3 16.22 10.53 17.43
N ASP A 4 15.07 9.87 17.56
CA ASP A 4 14.38 9.24 16.45
C ASP A 4 13.99 10.33 15.44
N THR A 5 14.49 10.21 14.21
CA THR A 5 14.40 11.29 13.21
C THR A 5 12.96 11.49 12.76
N ILE A 6 12.43 12.68 12.98
CA ILE A 6 11.10 13.10 12.53
C ILE A 6 11.14 13.34 11.03
N ILE A 7 10.12 12.86 10.33
CA ILE A 7 10.00 12.96 8.88
C ILE A 7 8.96 14.04 8.56
N PRO A 8 9.32 15.05 7.77
CA PRO A 8 8.34 16.03 7.32
C PRO A 8 7.33 15.36 6.37
N PRO A 9 6.03 15.60 6.53
CA PRO A 9 5.03 15.09 5.61
C PRO A 9 5.17 15.74 4.24
N LEU A 10 4.77 15.03 3.19
CA LEU A 10 4.69 15.60 1.86
C LEU A 10 3.60 16.69 1.80
N PRO A 11 3.87 17.83 1.13
CA PRO A 11 2.83 18.80 0.88
C PRO A 11 1.75 18.19 -0.04
N PRO A 12 0.46 18.55 0.12
CA PRO A 12 -0.61 18.00 -0.72
C PRO A 12 -0.38 18.18 -2.23
N SER A 13 0.30 19.25 -2.63
CA SER A 13 0.63 19.53 -4.04
C SER A 13 1.67 18.60 -4.66
N SER A 14 2.43 17.85 -3.85
CA SER A 14 3.41 16.87 -4.36
C SER A 14 2.85 15.46 -4.42
N LEU A 15 1.60 15.24 -4.00
CA LEU A 15 0.98 13.93 -4.09
C LEU A 15 0.47 13.69 -5.51
N PRO A 16 0.59 12.44 -6.03
CA PRO A 16 -0.10 12.05 -7.26
C PRO A 16 -1.61 12.31 -7.13
N GLU A 17 -2.32 12.59 -8.23
CA GLU A 17 -3.77 12.82 -8.19
C GLU A 17 -4.53 11.64 -7.56
N TYR A 18 -4.04 10.43 -7.80
CA TYR A 18 -4.60 9.19 -7.28
C TYR A 18 -3.53 8.33 -6.60
N LEU A 19 -3.95 7.69 -5.51
CA LEU A 19 -3.25 6.58 -4.90
C LEU A 19 -4.11 5.32 -4.98
N TYR A 20 -3.47 4.17 -4.96
CA TYR A 20 -4.09 2.87 -5.10
C TYR A 20 -3.82 2.05 -3.85
N ARG A 21 -4.85 1.38 -3.35
CA ARG A 21 -4.73 0.46 -2.23
C ARG A 21 -5.37 -0.87 -2.59
N ILE A 22 -4.68 -1.95 -2.23
CA ILE A 22 -5.22 -3.30 -2.36
C ILE A 22 -5.90 -3.62 -1.04
N ASP A 23 -7.21 -3.88 -1.08
CA ASP A 23 -7.96 -4.43 0.05
C ASP A 23 -8.25 -5.92 -0.20
N TYR A 24 -8.16 -6.73 0.84
CA TYR A 24 -8.29 -8.19 0.73
C TYR A 24 -8.64 -8.80 2.09
N PRO A 25 -9.18 -10.03 2.13
CA PRO A 25 -9.46 -10.70 3.40
C PRO A 25 -8.23 -10.76 4.31
N ARG A 26 -8.40 -10.29 5.56
CA ARG A 26 -7.34 -10.19 6.57
C ARG A 26 -6.30 -9.09 6.29
N SER A 27 -6.61 -8.12 5.42
CA SER A 27 -5.87 -6.86 5.40
C SER A 27 -5.90 -6.24 6.81
N TRP A 28 -4.79 -5.66 7.24
CA TRP A 28 -4.68 -5.09 8.58
C TRP A 28 -5.60 -3.90 8.81
N THR A 29 -5.93 -3.21 7.73
CA THR A 29 -6.82 -2.06 7.73
C THR A 29 -7.90 -2.31 6.68
N ALA A 30 -9.06 -2.76 7.14
CA ALA A 30 -10.21 -3.10 6.30
C ALA A 30 -11.00 -1.86 5.91
N PHE A 31 -11.59 -1.87 4.72
CA PHE A 31 -12.43 -0.77 4.27
C PHE A 31 -13.82 -0.79 4.94
N SER A 32 -14.27 0.37 5.40
CA SER A 32 -15.63 0.59 5.89
C SER A 32 -16.34 1.67 5.06
N PRO A 33 -17.35 1.30 4.24
CA PRO A 33 -17.96 2.23 3.28
C PRO A 33 -18.82 3.31 3.92
N ASN A 34 -19.40 3.07 5.10
CA ASN A 34 -20.52 3.88 5.56
C ASN A 34 -20.12 5.19 6.24
N ILE A 35 -18.91 5.31 6.82
CA ILE A 35 -18.42 6.56 7.44
C ILE A 35 -16.89 6.60 7.50
N LEU A 36 -16.24 5.47 7.80
CA LEU A 36 -14.87 5.48 8.32
C LEU A 36 -13.76 5.36 7.28
N GLY A 37 -14.05 4.77 6.11
CA GLY A 37 -13.05 4.44 5.11
C GLY A 37 -12.02 3.45 5.66
N PHE A 38 -10.73 3.75 5.51
CA PHE A 38 -9.65 2.99 6.12
C PHE A 38 -9.21 3.66 7.43
N ARG A 39 -8.86 2.84 8.43
CA ARG A 39 -8.26 3.29 9.69
C ARG A 39 -7.02 2.48 10.02
N ALA A 40 -5.97 3.17 10.43
CA ALA A 40 -4.77 2.56 10.99
C ALA A 40 -5.08 1.90 12.34
N LYS A 41 -4.22 0.97 12.76
CA LYS A 41 -4.40 0.22 14.01
C LYS A 41 -4.06 1.09 15.23
N ASP A 42 -3.09 1.99 15.09
CA ASP A 42 -2.76 3.00 16.10
C ASP A 42 -3.29 4.37 15.68
N LEU A 43 -4.22 4.89 16.48
CA LEU A 43 -4.82 6.22 16.35
C LEU A 43 -4.53 7.12 17.57
N ILE A 44 -3.77 6.61 18.55
CA ILE A 44 -3.52 7.28 19.84
C ILE A 44 -2.23 8.09 19.74
N THR A 45 -1.19 7.53 19.13
CA THR A 45 0.07 8.24 18.91
C THR A 45 -0.19 9.37 17.92
N MET A 46 0.09 10.62 18.30
CA MET A 46 -0.15 11.82 17.47
C MET A 46 1.15 12.43 16.94
N GLY A 47 1.03 13.30 15.92
CA GLY A 47 2.16 13.99 15.30
C GLY A 47 2.75 13.26 14.07
N PRO A 48 3.81 13.83 13.46
CA PRO A 48 4.45 13.26 12.28
C PRO A 48 5.05 11.87 12.52
N ALA A 49 5.36 11.18 11.42
CA ALA A 49 6.06 9.90 11.45
C ALA A 49 7.55 10.07 11.79
N THR A 50 8.14 9.02 12.36
CA THR A 50 9.58 8.89 12.52
C THR A 50 10.13 7.74 11.69
N ILE A 51 11.45 7.70 11.48
CA ILE A 51 12.11 6.62 10.73
C ILE A 51 11.93 5.27 11.42
N SER A 52 12.04 5.21 12.75
CA SER A 52 11.77 3.97 13.49
C SER A 52 10.34 3.47 13.27
N GLN A 53 9.35 4.37 13.27
CA GLN A 53 7.96 4.01 13.02
C GLN A 53 7.73 3.47 11.60
N LEU A 54 8.32 4.10 10.58
CA LEU A 54 8.25 3.59 9.20
C LEU A 54 8.94 2.23 9.08
N THR A 55 10.12 2.08 9.68
CA THR A 55 10.88 0.82 9.64
C THR A 55 10.08 -0.31 10.29
N ASN A 56 9.47 -0.07 11.46
CA ASN A 56 8.62 -1.05 12.12
C ASN A 56 7.38 -1.43 11.29
N HIS A 57 6.77 -0.45 10.61
CA HIS A 57 5.67 -0.70 9.67
C HIS A 57 6.08 -1.61 8.52
N LEU A 58 7.25 -1.35 7.93
CA LEU A 58 7.80 -2.11 6.81
C LEU A 58 8.34 -3.48 7.18
N GLN A 59 8.56 -3.75 8.46
CA GLN A 59 8.90 -5.08 8.96
C GLN A 59 7.67 -5.96 9.23
N TRP A 60 6.45 -5.41 9.09
CA TRP A 60 5.19 -6.14 9.26
C TRP A 60 5.07 -6.88 10.60
N LYS A 61 5.76 -6.37 11.64
CA LYS A 61 5.77 -6.97 12.97
C LYS A 61 4.36 -6.90 13.56
N ILE A 62 3.71 -8.06 13.65
CA ILE A 62 2.29 -8.18 14.02
C ILE A 62 1.96 -7.64 15.42
N ASN A 63 2.97 -7.50 16.28
CA ASN A 63 2.86 -7.10 17.67
C ASN A 63 2.87 -5.57 17.85
N ILE A 64 3.22 -4.81 16.81
CA ILE A 64 3.37 -3.36 16.87
C ILE A 64 2.24 -2.72 16.06
N PRO A 65 1.23 -2.09 16.71
CA PRO A 65 0.18 -1.37 16.02
C PRO A 65 0.76 -0.28 15.10
N SER A 66 0.50 -0.39 13.80
CA SER A 66 0.91 0.61 12.84
C SER A 66 -0.08 1.77 12.76
N ARG A 67 0.46 2.99 12.61
CA ARG A 67 -0.25 4.25 12.35
C ARG A 67 -0.48 4.50 10.86
N PHE A 68 0.01 3.59 10.00
CA PHE A 68 0.11 3.80 8.56
C PHE A 68 -0.86 2.93 7.77
N ILE A 69 -1.34 3.48 6.67
CA ILE A 69 -2.09 2.77 5.64
C ILE A 69 -1.24 2.77 4.37
N SER A 70 -0.79 1.59 3.94
CA SER A 70 -0.01 1.43 2.72
C SER A 70 -0.86 1.69 1.47
N THR A 71 -0.27 2.41 0.54
CA THR A 71 -0.84 2.84 -0.75
C THR A 71 0.26 2.90 -1.82
N LEU A 72 -0.13 2.95 -3.08
CA LEU A 72 0.74 2.90 -4.24
C LEU A 72 0.39 4.02 -5.22
N SER A 73 1.36 4.66 -5.87
CA SER A 73 1.08 5.67 -6.90
C SER A 73 0.80 5.07 -8.28
N SER A 74 1.20 3.82 -8.52
CA SER A 74 1.04 3.13 -9.80
C SER A 74 -0.09 2.11 -9.77
N LYS A 75 -1.11 2.29 -10.62
CA LYS A 75 -2.24 1.36 -10.76
C LYS A 75 -1.76 -0.02 -11.22
N SER A 76 -0.91 -0.06 -12.24
CA SER A 76 -0.39 -1.30 -12.82
C SER A 76 0.45 -2.06 -11.81
N TYR A 77 1.28 -1.35 -11.02
CA TYR A 77 2.04 -1.96 -9.95
C TYR A 77 1.14 -2.53 -8.84
N ALA A 78 0.11 -1.78 -8.43
CA ALA A 78 -0.87 -2.27 -7.46
C ALA A 78 -1.60 -3.53 -7.94
N ILE A 79 -1.98 -3.60 -9.21
CA ILE A 79 -2.60 -4.80 -9.82
C ILE A 79 -1.61 -5.97 -9.84
N SER A 80 -0.37 -5.73 -10.26
CA SER A 80 0.67 -6.75 -10.29
C SER A 80 0.94 -7.33 -8.90
N TRP A 81 0.99 -6.47 -7.88
CA TRP A 81 1.14 -6.91 -6.49
C TRP A 81 -0.11 -7.64 -6.01
N ALA A 82 -1.32 -7.13 -6.29
CA ALA A 82 -2.55 -7.83 -5.90
C ALA A 82 -2.57 -9.27 -6.44
N ARG A 83 -2.06 -9.49 -7.66
CA ARG A 83 -1.93 -10.81 -8.29
C ARG A 83 -0.91 -11.73 -7.61
N SER A 84 0.08 -11.19 -6.90
CA SER A 84 1.07 -11.99 -6.17
C SER A 84 0.61 -12.44 -4.78
N LEU A 85 -0.46 -11.86 -4.25
CA LEU A 85 -1.05 -12.24 -2.96
C LEU A 85 -1.68 -13.63 -3.00
N ASP A 86 -1.51 -14.45 -1.97
CA ASP A 86 -2.13 -15.79 -2.00
C ASP A 86 -3.66 -15.74 -1.84
N GLN A 87 -4.23 -14.65 -1.30
CA GLN A 87 -5.68 -14.39 -1.35
C GLN A 87 -6.19 -14.24 -2.78
N TYR A 88 -5.33 -13.81 -3.70
CA TYR A 88 -5.70 -13.71 -5.11
C TYR A 88 -5.48 -15.05 -5.84
N LYS A 89 -4.47 -15.82 -5.44
CA LYS A 89 -4.19 -17.16 -6.01
C LYS A 89 -5.24 -18.20 -5.60
N ASP A 90 -5.85 -18.02 -4.43
CA ASP A 90 -6.94 -18.86 -3.94
C ASP A 90 -8.29 -18.46 -4.57
N ILE A 91 -8.94 -19.43 -5.22
CA ILE A 91 -10.20 -19.22 -5.94
C ILE A 91 -11.35 -18.75 -5.02
N GLU A 92 -11.35 -19.17 -3.75
CA GLU A 92 -12.40 -18.81 -2.79
C GLU A 92 -12.29 -17.35 -2.35
N THR A 93 -11.07 -16.82 -2.29
CA THR A 93 -10.78 -15.48 -1.78
C THR A 93 -10.40 -14.47 -2.87
N ARG A 94 -10.12 -14.92 -4.09
CA ARG A 94 -9.75 -14.07 -5.24
C ARG A 94 -10.76 -12.98 -5.49
N ASN A 95 -12.04 -13.36 -5.48
CA ASN A 95 -13.15 -12.45 -5.69
C ASN A 95 -13.39 -11.51 -4.51
N ALA A 96 -12.60 -11.55 -3.44
CA ALA A 96 -12.63 -10.57 -2.35
C ALA A 96 -11.45 -9.59 -2.38
N VAL A 97 -10.47 -9.80 -3.27
CA VAL A 97 -9.37 -8.85 -3.49
C VAL A 97 -9.90 -7.69 -4.34
N ARG A 98 -9.67 -6.46 -3.87
CA ARG A 98 -10.19 -5.23 -4.46
C ARG A 98 -9.08 -4.22 -4.62
N LEU A 99 -9.11 -3.50 -5.73
CA LEU A 99 -8.32 -2.31 -5.95
C LEU A 99 -9.18 -1.09 -5.61
N MET A 100 -8.63 -0.23 -4.76
CA MET A 100 -9.27 0.95 -4.23
C MET A 100 -8.54 2.16 -4.81
N THR A 101 -9.24 2.96 -5.62
CA THR A 101 -8.69 4.21 -6.14
C THR A 101 -9.04 5.34 -5.18
N ILE A 102 -8.01 6.00 -4.68
CA ILE A 102 -8.10 7.04 -3.66
C ILE A 102 -7.72 8.37 -4.32
N LYS A 103 -8.64 9.34 -4.30
CA LYS A 103 -8.34 10.71 -4.73
C LYS A 103 -7.54 11.40 -3.63
N THR A 104 -6.40 12.00 -3.98
CA THR A 104 -5.54 12.68 -3.00
C THR A 104 -5.98 14.12 -2.76
N GLY A 105 -6.63 14.74 -3.75
CA GLY A 105 -7.26 16.04 -3.61
C GLY A 105 -8.32 16.04 -2.50
N GLY A 106 -8.04 16.76 -1.42
CA GLY A 106 -8.90 16.79 -0.23
C GLY A 106 -8.54 15.76 0.85
N LEU A 107 -7.38 15.08 0.74
CA LEU A 107 -6.66 14.59 1.91
C LEU A 107 -6.17 15.81 2.69
N SER A 108 -7.06 16.37 3.52
CA SER A 108 -6.82 17.54 4.35
C SER A 108 -7.01 17.21 5.82
N GLY A 109 -6.32 17.92 6.70
CA GLY A 109 -6.30 17.64 8.15
C GLY A 109 -5.00 16.96 8.58
N PRO A 110 -4.96 16.25 9.74
CA PRO A 110 -3.74 15.60 10.25
C PRO A 110 -3.31 14.35 9.44
N LEU A 111 -3.85 14.18 8.24
CA LEU A 111 -3.54 13.07 7.35
C LEU A 111 -2.24 13.38 6.64
N TYR A 112 -1.16 12.89 7.21
CA TYR A 112 0.17 13.01 6.62
C TYR A 112 0.41 11.90 5.62
N ALA A 113 0.91 12.27 4.44
CA ALA A 113 1.35 11.34 3.42
C ALA A 113 2.88 11.38 3.32
N TYR A 114 3.46 10.20 3.14
CA TYR A 114 4.90 10.04 2.97
C TYR A 114 5.14 9.12 1.79
N ASN A 115 6.05 9.53 0.90
CA ASN A 115 6.70 8.58 0.01
C ASN A 115 7.81 7.89 0.80
N LEU A 116 7.83 6.56 0.82
CA LEU A 116 8.75 5.83 1.68
C LEU A 116 10.20 6.08 1.32
N LYS A 117 10.56 6.02 0.03
CA LYS A 117 11.94 6.23 -0.41
C LYS A 117 12.43 7.65 -0.07
N GLN A 118 11.64 8.67 -0.42
CA GLN A 118 11.98 10.07 -0.09
C GLN A 118 12.12 10.31 1.41
N ALA A 119 11.32 9.60 2.23
CA ALA A 119 11.40 9.71 3.68
C ALA A 119 12.73 9.19 4.23
N PHE A 120 13.22 8.03 3.75
CA PHE A 120 14.53 7.50 4.15
C PHE A 120 15.69 8.33 3.61
N GLU A 121 15.63 8.73 2.33
CA GLU A 121 16.64 9.58 1.70
C GLU A 121 16.76 10.94 2.40
N GLY A 122 15.63 11.60 2.66
CA GLY A 122 15.58 12.90 3.32
C GLY A 122 16.06 12.86 4.78
N ALA A 123 15.94 11.72 5.45
CA ALA A 123 16.48 11.51 6.79
C ALA A 123 17.99 11.16 6.79
N GLY A 124 18.60 10.93 5.62
CA GLY A 124 19.99 10.47 5.53
C GLY A 124 20.19 9.07 6.10
N VAL A 125 19.14 8.25 6.15
CA VAL A 125 19.18 6.90 6.72
C VAL A 125 19.24 5.87 5.59
N THR A 126 20.27 5.04 5.62
CA THR A 126 20.36 3.89 4.72
C THR A 126 19.26 2.88 5.04
N LEU A 127 18.44 2.55 4.05
CA LEU A 127 17.46 1.47 4.15
C LEU A 127 18.16 0.14 4.52
N PRO A 128 17.64 -0.59 5.53
CA PRO A 128 18.08 -1.95 5.81
C PRO A 128 18.02 -2.80 4.55
N GLU A 129 19.02 -3.64 4.33
CA GLU A 129 19.17 -4.43 3.09
C GLU A 129 17.89 -5.20 2.77
N GLU A 130 17.31 -5.82 3.78
CA GLU A 130 16.09 -6.61 3.70
C GLU A 130 14.84 -5.80 3.31
N LEU A 131 14.87 -4.47 3.41
CA LEU A 131 13.76 -3.58 3.05
C LEU A 131 13.95 -2.93 1.66
N ARG A 132 15.15 -2.98 1.07
CA ARG A 132 15.48 -2.24 -0.15
C ARG A 132 14.65 -2.66 -1.36
N GLU A 133 14.33 -3.95 -1.48
CA GLU A 133 13.52 -4.46 -2.59
C GLU A 133 12.03 -4.08 -2.47
N TYR A 134 11.59 -3.78 -1.25
CA TYR A 134 10.20 -3.45 -0.95
C TYR A 134 9.97 -1.95 -1.07
N VAL A 135 10.89 -1.11 -0.60
CA VAL A 135 10.73 0.35 -0.65
C VAL A 135 11.01 0.88 -2.05
N LYS A 136 9.95 0.96 -2.86
CA LYS A 136 9.98 1.53 -4.21
C LYS A 136 9.49 2.97 -4.25
N ASP A 137 9.79 3.66 -5.35
CA ASP A 137 9.34 5.03 -5.62
C ASP A 137 7.80 5.15 -5.63
N GLU A 138 7.11 4.06 -5.93
CA GLU A 138 5.65 4.01 -5.98
C GLU A 138 4.99 3.85 -4.61
N GLU A 139 5.74 3.59 -3.53
CA GLU A 139 5.15 3.28 -2.23
C GLU A 139 4.91 4.52 -1.37
N TYR A 140 3.65 4.68 -0.94
CA TYR A 140 3.20 5.76 -0.10
C TYR A 140 2.53 5.20 1.15
N VAL A 141 2.68 5.90 2.26
CA VAL A 141 1.92 5.63 3.48
C VAL A 141 1.12 6.87 3.89
N ILE A 142 -0.13 6.64 4.28
CA ILE A 142 -1.02 7.66 4.83
C ILE A 142 -1.19 7.42 6.32
N LEU A 143 -1.05 8.47 7.12
CA LEU A 143 -1.19 8.43 8.57
C LEU A 143 -2.67 8.37 8.98
N TYR A 144 -2.98 7.51 9.95
CA TYR A 144 -4.27 7.34 10.65
C TYR A 144 -5.45 6.83 9.83
N GLY A 145 -5.71 7.38 8.65
CA GLY A 145 -6.97 7.14 7.98
C GLY A 145 -7.04 7.64 6.56
N ILE A 146 -7.89 6.97 5.79
CA ILE A 146 -8.32 7.44 4.47
C ILE A 146 -9.85 7.52 4.53
N PRO A 147 -10.45 8.72 4.47
CA PRO A 147 -11.91 8.86 4.51
C PRO A 147 -12.58 8.07 3.39
N ALA A 148 -13.76 7.50 3.65
CA ALA A 148 -14.52 6.78 2.63
C ALA A 148 -14.84 7.66 1.41
N SER A 149 -15.07 8.96 1.63
CA SER A 149 -15.32 9.94 0.57
C SER A 149 -14.16 10.13 -0.41
N GLN A 150 -12.94 9.73 -0.02
CA GLN A 150 -11.78 9.78 -0.91
C GLN A 150 -11.58 8.50 -1.72
N VAL A 151 -12.28 7.40 -1.38
CA VAL A 151 -12.27 6.18 -2.18
C VAL A 151 -13.30 6.34 -3.31
N VAL A 152 -12.81 6.77 -4.48
CA VAL A 152 -13.66 7.15 -5.63
C VAL A 152 -13.99 5.99 -6.55
N ARG A 153 -13.27 4.87 -6.45
CA ARG A 153 -13.53 3.65 -7.22
C ARG A 153 -13.10 2.42 -6.44
N ILE A 154 -13.92 1.37 -6.52
CA ILE A 154 -13.66 0.03 -5.97
C ILE A 154 -13.87 -0.95 -7.12
N GLU A 155 -12.82 -1.66 -7.50
CA GLU A 155 -12.84 -2.59 -8.64
C GLU A 155 -12.23 -3.95 -8.26
N GLY A 156 -12.71 -5.03 -8.88
CA GLY A 156 -12.01 -6.32 -8.83
C GLY A 156 -10.74 -6.26 -9.67
N ILE A 157 -9.71 -7.02 -9.29
CA ILE A 157 -8.39 -6.98 -9.93
C ILE A 157 -8.42 -7.33 -11.44
N ASP A 158 -9.37 -8.17 -11.86
CA ASP A 158 -9.55 -8.58 -13.26
C ASP A 158 -10.71 -7.83 -13.95
N SER A 159 -11.22 -6.76 -13.33
CA SER A 159 -12.26 -5.96 -13.98
C SER A 159 -11.67 -5.35 -15.25
N PRO A 160 -12.43 -5.32 -16.36
CA PRO A 160 -11.97 -4.64 -17.56
C PRO A 160 -11.64 -3.19 -17.20
N THR A 161 -10.42 -2.75 -17.48
CA THR A 161 -10.12 -1.33 -17.51
C THR A 161 -10.98 -0.73 -18.61
N ASP A 162 -11.89 0.20 -18.28
CA ASP A 162 -12.54 1.06 -19.27
C ASP A 162 -11.44 1.71 -20.12
N SER A 163 -11.20 1.12 -21.29
CA SER A 163 -10.14 1.50 -22.20
C SER A 163 -10.84 2.10 -23.40
N THR A 164 -10.90 3.43 -23.42
CA THR A 164 -11.23 4.15 -24.65
C THR A 164 -10.04 4.02 -25.60
N THR A 165 -10.27 3.29 -26.70
CA THR A 165 -9.66 3.40 -28.06
C THR A 165 -8.81 2.21 -28.55
N THR A 166 -9.40 1.58 -29.58
CA THR A 166 -8.85 0.82 -30.73
C THR A 166 -8.14 -0.51 -30.53
N GLU A 167 -8.81 -1.55 -31.04
CA GLU A 167 -8.25 -2.80 -31.54
C GLU A 167 -7.00 -2.58 -32.40
N THR A 168 -5.94 -3.35 -32.14
CA THR A 168 -5.36 -4.20 -33.18
C THR A 168 -4.75 -5.42 -32.51
N THR A 169 -5.25 -6.58 -32.93
CA THR A 169 -4.83 -7.94 -32.59
C THR A 169 -3.38 -8.18 -33.03
N GLU A 170 -2.57 -8.83 -32.18
CA GLU A 170 -1.60 -9.84 -32.63
C GLU A 170 -1.17 -10.73 -31.44
N ILE A 171 -1.05 -12.03 -31.72
CA ILE A 171 -0.86 -13.16 -30.79
C ILE A 171 0.56 -13.72 -30.95
N CYS A 172 1.05 -14.38 -29.90
CA CYS A 172 2.19 -15.32 -29.79
C CYS A 172 3.54 -14.68 -29.36
N SER A 173 4.37 -15.25 -28.49
CA SER A 173 4.43 -16.57 -27.84
C SER A 173 5.54 -16.57 -26.76
N ASP A 174 5.45 -17.54 -25.83
CA ASP A 174 6.31 -17.87 -24.67
C ASP A 174 7.81 -17.52 -24.70
N SER A 175 8.35 -17.11 -23.53
CA SER A 175 9.48 -17.81 -22.89
C SER A 175 9.65 -17.42 -21.40
N ASP A 176 9.36 -18.39 -20.54
CA ASP A 176 10.10 -18.81 -19.34
C ASP A 176 11.06 -17.82 -18.66
N SER A 177 10.67 -17.33 -17.47
CA SER A 177 11.62 -17.07 -16.38
C SER A 177 10.95 -17.34 -15.04
N ARG A 178 11.09 -18.58 -14.56
CA ARG A 178 10.78 -19.01 -13.20
C ARG A 178 11.55 -18.16 -12.18
N LEU A 179 10.88 -17.19 -11.55
CA LEU A 179 11.28 -16.64 -10.27
C LEU A 179 10.32 -17.17 -9.20
N ASN A 180 10.77 -18.21 -8.51
CA ASN A 180 10.18 -18.69 -7.27
C ASN A 180 10.34 -17.62 -6.19
N MET A 181 9.42 -16.66 -6.12
CA MET A 181 9.33 -15.74 -4.99
C MET A 181 8.62 -16.46 -3.85
N ALA A 182 9.40 -16.74 -2.80
CA ALA A 182 8.95 -17.38 -1.58
C ALA A 182 7.85 -16.53 -0.91
N ASP A 183 6.70 -17.17 -0.70
CA ASP A 183 5.64 -16.73 0.21
C ASP A 183 6.14 -16.89 1.66
N PRO A 184 6.17 -15.84 2.50
CA PRO A 184 6.50 -15.97 3.91
C PRO A 184 5.39 -16.64 4.75
N ARG A 185 4.27 -17.09 4.15
CA ARG A 185 3.34 -18.04 4.80
C ARG A 185 3.88 -19.48 4.76
N ARG A 186 5.01 -19.71 5.41
CA ARG A 186 5.34 -21.02 5.99
C ARG A 186 5.77 -20.82 7.44
N GLY A 187 4.78 -20.82 8.32
CA GLY A 187 5.04 -20.73 9.77
C GLY A 187 3.84 -20.46 10.66
N PHE A 188 2.59 -20.65 10.21
CA PHE A 188 1.49 -20.81 11.15
C PHE A 188 1.42 -22.27 11.59
N GLY A 189 2.31 -22.63 12.53
CA GLY A 189 2.04 -23.75 13.42
C GLY A 189 0.76 -23.44 14.18
N ARG A 190 -0.23 -24.34 14.05
CA ARG A 190 -1.33 -24.44 15.02
C ARG A 190 -0.72 -24.62 16.41
N VAL A 191 -1.30 -23.90 17.38
CA VAL A 191 -1.34 -24.13 18.84
C VAL A 191 -0.10 -24.76 19.46
#